data_AF-A0A254NPK1-F1
#
_entry.id   AF-A0A254NPK1-F1
#
_cell.length_a   1.000
_cell.length_b   1.000
_cell.length_c   1.000
_cell.angle_alpha   90.00
_cell.angle_beta   90.00
_cell.angle_gamma   90.00
#
_symmetry.space_group_name_H-M   'P 1'
#
loop_
_entity.id
_entity.type
_entity.pdbx_description
1 polymer ?
#
loop_
_entity_poly.entity_id
_entity_poly.type
_entity_poly.pdbx_seq_one_letter_code
_entity_poly.pdbx_strand_id
1 'polypeptide(L)'
;MSTKKRKITTAIAAAALTASVWCTGGVSASPAVIQAPGSSIRTDMQTTAYQGRIGMPLSDLAKAIGAELKWKPAAGTLTLRKWNRTYTFKIGSREYDDGMNAGQKPMLLEPVRSIGGRAYIEATFLRVMGYQVDYRGGTLTVAPPLGKQLQETLYRGDLSQARKAVMRIASNGQLLRYEHEPLETKAGETSDEIFLFPQGEALRFYMMYGDTVSLVRFEDGFPVVKAQAHIIEGDGAFKQLFGGRATGANGKFPRIDKPFLTYASHIFGESTSLSSGRVEPDGTYTSLGSEYWFGGQVDKSRGKITYTLDGEKRTDQR
;
A
#
# COMPACT_ATOMS: atom_id res chain seq x y z
N MET A 1 58.22 -68.65 51.37
CA MET A 1 56.96 -68.78 50.61
C MET A 1 56.06 -67.58 50.91
N SER A 2 55.59 -66.94 49.83
CA SER A 2 54.35 -66.15 49.67
C SER A 2 54.08 -64.90 50.52
N THR A 3 54.37 -63.77 49.86
CA THR A 3 53.76 -62.43 49.86
C THR A 3 52.29 -62.27 50.28
N LYS A 4 51.97 -61.12 50.93
CA LYS A 4 51.15 -60.04 50.30
C LYS A 4 51.02 -58.79 51.18
N LYS A 5 51.53 -57.66 50.67
CA LYS A 5 51.20 -56.28 51.10
C LYS A 5 49.78 -55.95 50.64
N ARG A 6 48.94 -55.38 51.51
CA ARG A 6 47.65 -54.76 51.14
C ARG A 6 47.80 -53.24 51.06
N LYS A 7 47.37 -52.68 49.94
CA LYS A 7 47.46 -51.26 49.57
C LYS A 7 46.33 -50.47 50.24
N ILE A 8 46.68 -49.26 50.68
CA ILE A 8 45.77 -48.18 51.07
C ILE A 8 45.18 -47.57 49.78
N THR A 9 43.90 -47.26 49.77
CA THR A 9 43.32 -46.35 48.75
C THR A 9 42.22 -45.53 49.38
N THR A 10 42.53 -44.25 49.58
CA THR A 10 41.64 -43.16 49.99
C THR A 10 40.75 -42.77 48.80
N ALA A 11 39.43 -42.75 48.97
CA ALA A 11 38.50 -42.25 47.95
C ALA A 11 38.17 -40.78 48.23
N ILE A 12 38.53 -39.91 47.29
CA ILE A 12 38.14 -38.51 47.22
C ILE A 12 36.78 -38.46 46.51
N ALA A 13 35.72 -38.04 47.20
CA ALA A 13 34.43 -37.75 46.58
C ALA A 13 34.40 -36.29 46.11
N ALA A 14 34.44 -36.10 44.79
CA ALA A 14 34.33 -34.81 44.12
C ALA A 14 32.86 -34.35 44.03
N ALA A 15 32.66 -33.06 44.31
CA ALA A 15 31.38 -32.37 44.29
C ALA A 15 30.77 -32.29 42.88
N ALA A 16 29.50 -32.68 42.75
CA ALA A 16 28.70 -32.44 41.56
C ALA A 16 28.01 -31.08 41.67
N LEU A 17 28.50 -30.10 40.90
CA LEU A 17 27.84 -28.83 40.62
C LEU A 17 26.55 -29.10 39.82
N THR A 18 25.40 -28.81 40.43
CA THR A 18 24.12 -28.73 39.72
C THR A 18 24.12 -27.51 38.80
N ALA A 19 24.33 -27.75 37.51
CA ALA A 19 24.04 -26.76 36.48
C ALA A 19 22.52 -26.55 36.42
N SER A 20 22.06 -25.43 36.96
CA SER A 20 20.72 -24.91 36.73
C SER A 20 20.53 -24.72 35.22
N VAL A 21 19.72 -25.57 34.61
CA VAL A 21 19.20 -25.39 33.25
C VAL A 21 18.39 -24.09 33.26
N TRP A 22 18.92 -23.06 32.62
CA TRP A 22 18.14 -21.87 32.30
C TRP A 22 17.12 -22.31 31.26
N CYS A 23 15.85 -22.39 31.66
CA CYS A 23 14.73 -22.56 30.75
C CYS A 23 14.85 -21.49 29.66
N THR A 24 15.13 -21.92 28.43
CA THR A 24 14.96 -21.09 27.26
C THR A 24 13.51 -20.63 27.22
N GLY A 25 13.31 -19.31 27.16
CA GLY A 25 11.99 -18.69 27.13
C GLY A 25 11.12 -19.33 26.06
N GLY A 26 9.93 -19.77 26.47
CA GLY A 26 8.96 -20.42 25.60
C GLY A 26 8.59 -19.52 24.43
N VAL A 27 8.51 -20.13 23.25
CA VAL A 27 7.93 -19.54 22.04
C VAL A 27 6.42 -19.46 22.26
N SER A 28 5.91 -18.29 22.67
CA SER A 28 4.46 -18.05 22.71
C SER A 28 3.99 -17.59 21.34
N ALA A 29 3.20 -18.43 20.66
CA ALA A 29 2.52 -18.09 19.42
C ALA A 29 1.34 -17.17 19.73
N SER A 30 1.41 -15.92 19.30
CA SER A 30 0.30 -14.97 19.42
C SER A 30 -0.48 -14.91 18.10
N PRO A 31 -1.83 -15.01 18.12
CA PRO A 31 -2.62 -14.92 16.89
C PRO A 31 -2.42 -13.56 16.23
N ALA A 32 -2.35 -13.54 14.90
CA ALA A 32 -2.35 -12.29 14.14
C ALA A 32 -3.69 -12.10 13.42
N VAL A 33 -4.20 -10.87 13.49
CA VAL A 33 -5.43 -10.43 12.83
C VAL A 33 -5.04 -9.39 11.79
N ILE A 34 -5.30 -9.70 10.54
CA ILE A 34 -5.19 -8.72 9.47
C ILE A 34 -6.54 -8.04 9.35
N GLN A 35 -6.56 -6.72 9.47
CA GLN A 35 -7.73 -5.91 9.15
C GLN A 35 -7.58 -5.41 7.73
N ALA A 36 -8.25 -6.10 6.80
CA ALA A 36 -8.47 -5.58 5.46
C ALA A 36 -9.72 -4.66 5.47
N PRO A 37 -9.85 -3.72 4.54
CA PRO A 37 -11.08 -2.95 4.43
C PRO A 37 -12.29 -3.87 4.25
N GLY A 38 -13.22 -3.82 5.21
CA GLY A 38 -14.45 -4.61 5.19
C GLY A 38 -14.34 -6.05 5.70
N SER A 39 -13.16 -6.55 6.07
CA SER A 39 -13.01 -7.89 6.65
C SER A 39 -11.83 -8.02 7.63
N SER A 40 -12.04 -8.73 8.73
CA SER A 40 -10.96 -9.19 9.59
C SER A 40 -10.59 -10.61 9.20
N ILE A 41 -9.41 -10.79 8.63
CA ILE A 41 -8.86 -12.13 8.39
C ILE A 41 -8.08 -12.49 9.66
N ARG A 42 -8.66 -13.37 10.47
CA ARG A 42 -7.88 -14.08 11.49
C ARG A 42 -6.95 -15.02 10.75
N THR A 43 -5.68 -14.91 11.07
CA THR A 43 -4.67 -15.80 10.52
C THR A 43 -4.08 -16.62 11.63
N ASP A 44 -3.89 -17.91 11.37
CA ASP A 44 -3.18 -18.83 12.25
C ASP A 44 -1.66 -18.59 12.18
N MET A 45 -1.25 -17.32 12.07
CA MET A 45 0.15 -16.93 12.00
C MET A 45 0.83 -17.27 13.32
N GLN A 46 1.82 -18.14 13.24
CA GLN A 46 2.73 -18.40 14.34
C GLN A 46 3.67 -17.20 14.47
N THR A 47 3.29 -16.22 15.28
CA THR A 47 4.21 -15.15 15.64
C THR A 47 5.18 -15.64 16.71
N THR A 48 6.38 -15.06 16.76
CA THR A 48 7.34 -15.33 17.82
C THR A 48 7.72 -14.03 18.50
N ALA A 49 7.62 -13.98 19.82
CA ALA A 49 8.15 -12.86 20.59
C ALA A 49 9.66 -13.05 20.75
N TYR A 50 10.46 -12.12 20.23
CA TYR A 50 11.90 -12.10 20.43
C TYR A 50 12.36 -10.72 20.90
N GLN A 51 12.99 -10.64 22.08
CA GLN A 51 13.42 -9.39 22.72
C GLN A 51 12.29 -8.33 22.79
N GLY A 52 11.06 -8.77 23.06
CA GLY A 52 9.89 -7.88 23.12
C GLY A 52 9.36 -7.43 21.75
N ARG A 53 9.90 -7.94 20.64
CA ARG A 53 9.44 -7.68 19.27
C ARG A 53 8.73 -8.90 18.71
N ILE A 54 7.87 -8.67 17.72
CA ILE A 54 7.06 -9.72 17.11
C ILE A 54 7.65 -10.09 15.77
N GLY A 55 8.24 -11.27 15.71
CA GLY A 55 8.63 -11.93 14.48
C GLY A 55 7.41 -12.61 13.85
N MET A 56 7.28 -12.46 12.53
CA MET A 56 6.29 -13.14 11.71
C MET A 56 7.00 -13.92 10.60
N PRO A 57 6.52 -15.12 10.23
CA PRO A 57 7.02 -15.80 9.05
C PRO A 57 6.80 -14.94 7.81
N LEU A 58 7.86 -14.68 7.05
CA LEU A 58 7.78 -13.82 5.86
C LEU A 58 6.79 -14.38 4.81
N SER A 59 6.59 -15.69 4.78
CA SER A 59 5.58 -16.33 3.93
C SER A 59 4.14 -16.02 4.33
N ASP A 60 3.86 -15.90 5.63
CA ASP A 60 2.53 -15.54 6.10
C ASP A 60 2.30 -14.04 5.95
N LEU A 61 3.33 -13.22 6.19
CA LEU A 61 3.34 -11.80 5.89
C LEU A 61 3.00 -11.56 4.41
N ALA A 62 3.67 -12.26 3.50
CA ALA A 62 3.45 -12.11 2.07
C ALA A 62 2.00 -12.43 1.70
N LYS A 63 1.48 -13.56 2.19
CA LYS A 63 0.06 -13.94 1.99
C LYS A 63 -0.89 -12.90 2.58
N ALA A 64 -0.60 -12.40 3.78
CA ALA A 64 -1.42 -11.46 4.53
C ALA A 64 -1.69 -10.17 3.74
N ILE A 65 -0.68 -9.70 3.02
CA ILE A 65 -0.76 -8.48 2.22
C ILE A 65 -0.88 -8.78 0.72
N GLY A 66 -1.15 -10.02 0.28
CA GLY A 66 -1.21 -10.34 -1.15
C GLY A 66 0.08 -10.02 -1.92
N ALA A 67 1.23 -10.11 -1.28
CA ALA A 67 2.54 -9.97 -1.90
C ALA A 67 3.06 -11.31 -2.43
N GLU A 68 3.92 -11.26 -3.43
CA GLU A 68 4.65 -12.40 -3.94
C GLU A 68 5.94 -12.60 -3.13
N LEU A 69 6.24 -13.84 -2.77
CA LEU A 69 7.48 -14.21 -2.09
C LEU A 69 8.24 -15.25 -2.91
N LYS A 70 9.52 -14.98 -3.18
CA LYS A 70 10.46 -15.92 -3.81
C LYS A 70 11.58 -16.26 -2.84
N TRP A 71 11.94 -17.54 -2.77
CA TRP A 71 13.07 -18.02 -1.98
C TRP A 71 14.20 -18.49 -2.90
N LYS A 72 15.44 -18.07 -2.60
CA LYS A 72 16.65 -18.57 -3.25
C LYS A 72 17.52 -19.28 -2.19
N PRO A 73 17.32 -20.59 -1.99
CA PRO A 73 17.98 -21.34 -0.91
C PRO A 73 19.51 -21.25 -0.95
N ALA A 74 20.11 -21.39 -2.12
CA ALA A 74 21.57 -21.37 -2.29
C ALA A 74 22.20 -20.04 -1.86
N ALA A 75 21.48 -18.93 -2.02
CA ALA A 75 21.93 -17.60 -1.62
C ALA A 75 21.49 -17.22 -0.20
N GLY A 76 20.58 -18.00 0.41
CA GLY A 76 19.93 -17.65 1.67
C GLY A 76 19.10 -16.37 1.58
N THR A 77 18.53 -16.05 0.41
CA THR A 77 17.83 -14.79 0.15
C THR A 77 16.34 -14.95 -0.17
N LEU A 78 15.50 -14.15 0.49
CA LEU A 78 14.07 -14.01 0.22
C LEU A 78 13.81 -12.72 -0.54
N THR A 79 12.99 -12.76 -1.58
CA THR A 79 12.55 -11.58 -2.32
C THR A 79 11.04 -11.44 -2.17
N LEU A 80 10.59 -10.36 -1.53
CA LEU A 80 9.20 -9.98 -1.39
C LEU A 80 8.87 -8.91 -2.43
N ARG A 81 7.80 -9.10 -3.21
CA ARG A 81 7.34 -8.13 -4.21
C ARG A 81 5.87 -7.78 -4.00
N LYS A 82 5.56 -6.51 -3.90
CA LYS A 82 4.18 -5.98 -3.95
C LYS A 82 4.20 -4.66 -4.71
N TRP A 83 3.29 -4.50 -5.66
CA TRP A 83 3.31 -3.39 -6.61
C TRP A 83 4.66 -3.32 -7.34
N ASN A 84 5.19 -2.14 -7.66
CA ASN A 84 6.52 -1.94 -8.22
C ASN A 84 7.66 -2.04 -7.19
N ARG A 85 7.37 -2.39 -5.93
CA ARG A 85 8.38 -2.49 -4.87
C ARG A 85 8.90 -3.92 -4.72
N THR A 86 10.21 -4.05 -4.63
CA THR A 86 10.90 -5.32 -4.39
C THR A 86 11.81 -5.18 -3.18
N TYR A 87 11.64 -6.05 -2.19
CA TYR A 87 12.48 -6.11 -1.00
C TYR A 87 13.24 -7.42 -0.97
N THR A 88 14.56 -7.37 -0.83
CA THR A 88 15.39 -8.57 -0.71
C THR A 88 16.01 -8.66 0.68
N PHE A 89 15.79 -9.79 1.32
CA PHE A 89 16.27 -10.11 2.66
C PHE A 89 17.27 -11.25 2.61
N LYS A 90 18.27 -11.21 3.47
CA LYS A 90 19.22 -12.32 3.67
C LYS A 90 19.07 -12.88 5.08
N ILE A 91 18.99 -14.21 5.21
CA ILE A 91 19.00 -14.85 6.53
C ILE A 91 20.26 -14.45 7.31
N GLY A 92 20.10 -14.12 8.58
CA GLY A 92 21.14 -13.64 9.48
C GLY A 92 21.48 -12.14 9.34
N SER A 93 20.90 -11.44 8.35
CA SER A 93 21.17 -10.02 8.11
C SER A 93 20.08 -9.12 8.69
N ARG A 94 20.49 -7.96 9.23
CA ARG A 94 19.59 -6.82 9.51
C ARG A 94 19.39 -5.96 8.27
N GLU A 95 20.36 -5.91 7.37
CA GLU A 95 20.22 -5.17 6.12
C GLU A 95 19.24 -5.85 5.18
N TYR A 96 18.41 -5.05 4.52
CA TYR A 96 17.63 -5.44 3.36
C TYR A 96 17.86 -4.47 2.20
N ASP A 97 17.61 -4.94 1.00
CA ASP A 97 17.60 -4.14 -0.22
C ASP A 97 16.15 -3.77 -0.56
N ASP A 98 15.86 -2.49 -0.79
CA ASP A 98 14.52 -1.98 -1.14
C ASP A 98 14.32 -1.71 -2.64
N GLY A 99 15.34 -2.00 -3.46
CA GLY A 99 15.32 -1.86 -4.91
C GLY A 99 15.31 -0.41 -5.40
N MET A 100 15.38 0.60 -4.51
CA MET A 100 15.32 2.01 -4.91
C MET A 100 16.68 2.68 -4.96
N ASN A 101 17.56 2.38 -4.00
CA ASN A 101 18.84 3.07 -3.87
C ASN A 101 19.99 2.07 -3.94
N ALA A 102 20.65 1.99 -5.11
CA ALA A 102 21.85 1.20 -5.29
C ALA A 102 22.98 1.73 -4.36
N GLY A 103 23.16 1.09 -3.22
CA GLY A 103 24.23 1.40 -2.26
C GLY A 103 23.77 1.78 -0.85
N GLN A 104 22.50 2.14 -0.64
CA GLN A 104 21.95 2.32 0.70
C GLN A 104 21.08 1.13 1.07
N LYS A 105 21.45 0.44 2.15
CA LYS A 105 20.68 -0.69 2.68
C LYS A 105 20.06 -0.31 4.01
N PRO A 106 18.74 -0.09 4.07
CA PRO A 106 18.09 0.15 5.35
C PRO A 106 18.23 -1.07 6.27
N MET A 107 18.14 -0.83 7.57
CA MET A 107 18.29 -1.86 8.58
C MET A 107 16.95 -2.19 9.23
N LEU A 108 16.67 -3.49 9.33
CA LEU A 108 15.71 -4.06 10.25
C LEU A 108 16.22 -3.89 11.69
N LEU A 109 15.29 -3.85 12.65
CA LEU A 109 15.68 -3.77 14.06
C LEU A 109 16.28 -5.10 14.54
N GLU A 110 15.86 -6.21 13.92
CA GLU A 110 16.36 -7.55 14.18
C GLU A 110 16.76 -8.26 12.87
N PRO A 111 17.78 -9.13 12.90
CA PRO A 111 18.16 -9.87 11.70
C PRO A 111 17.05 -10.83 11.29
N VAL A 112 16.96 -11.14 10.00
CA VAL A 112 16.04 -12.18 9.52
C VAL A 112 16.50 -13.54 10.03
N ARG A 113 15.62 -14.30 10.67
CA ARG A 113 15.98 -15.57 11.33
C ARG A 113 15.38 -16.75 10.61
N SER A 114 16.10 -17.88 10.62
CA SER A 114 15.52 -19.17 10.24
C SER A 114 15.10 -19.90 11.51
N ILE A 115 13.79 -20.14 11.69
CA ILE A 115 13.23 -20.88 12.81
C ILE A 115 12.33 -21.96 12.24
N GLY A 116 12.62 -23.23 12.54
CA GLY A 116 11.85 -24.36 11.99
C GLY A 116 11.80 -24.38 10.46
N GLY A 117 12.88 -23.93 9.80
CA GLY A 117 12.96 -23.86 8.33
C GLY A 117 12.19 -22.69 7.69
N ARG A 118 11.59 -21.80 8.49
CA ARG A 118 10.88 -20.60 8.01
C ARG A 118 11.67 -19.34 8.31
N ALA A 119 11.67 -18.40 7.37
CA ALA A 119 12.26 -17.09 7.57
C ALA A 119 11.32 -16.18 8.37
N TYR A 120 11.80 -15.58 9.45
CA TYR A 120 11.07 -14.65 10.29
C TYR A 120 11.64 -13.24 10.16
N ILE A 121 10.73 -12.28 10.02
CA ILE A 121 11.00 -10.84 9.99
C ILE A 121 10.16 -10.15 11.06
N GLU A 122 10.61 -9.00 11.57
CA GLU A 122 9.80 -8.18 12.46
C GLU A 122 8.55 -7.66 11.74
N ALA A 123 7.38 -7.78 12.39
CA ALA A 123 6.11 -7.32 11.84
C ALA A 123 6.08 -5.81 11.52
N THR A 124 6.87 -4.99 12.25
CA THR A 124 6.96 -3.54 12.02
C THR A 124 7.57 -3.20 10.65
N PHE A 125 8.23 -4.13 9.96
CA PHE A 125 8.65 -3.97 8.58
C PHE A 125 7.49 -3.56 7.66
N LEU A 126 6.26 -4.02 7.94
CA LEU A 126 5.08 -3.63 7.16
C LEU A 126 4.81 -2.11 7.18
N ARG A 127 5.33 -1.37 8.17
CA ARG A 127 5.28 0.10 8.19
C ARG A 127 6.09 0.72 7.05
N VAL A 128 7.20 0.10 6.64
CA VAL A 128 7.97 0.50 5.45
C VAL A 128 7.12 0.42 4.19
N MET A 129 6.20 -0.54 4.13
CA MET A 129 5.26 -0.70 3.02
C MET A 129 4.02 0.21 3.14
N GLY A 130 3.92 1.00 4.22
CA GLY A 130 2.84 1.94 4.49
C GLY A 130 1.65 1.38 5.27
N TYR A 131 1.76 0.19 5.86
CA TYR A 131 0.73 -0.35 6.75
C TYR A 131 0.86 0.20 8.16
N GLN A 132 -0.27 0.26 8.86
CA GLN A 132 -0.31 0.42 10.31
C GLN A 132 -0.13 -0.95 10.96
N VAL A 133 0.74 -1.01 11.97
CA VAL A 133 1.04 -2.24 12.72
C VAL A 133 0.91 -1.92 14.21
N ASP A 134 0.00 -2.62 14.89
CA ASP A 134 -0.26 -2.50 16.33
C ASP A 134 -0.25 -3.88 16.99
N TYR A 135 0.18 -3.96 18.24
CA TYR A 135 0.13 -5.20 19.00
C TYR A 135 -0.41 -4.96 20.40
N ARG A 136 -1.55 -5.57 20.69
CA ARG A 136 -2.24 -5.44 21.99
C ARG A 136 -2.88 -6.75 22.39
N GLY A 137 -2.73 -7.12 23.66
CA GLY A 137 -3.40 -8.30 24.24
C GLY A 137 -3.09 -9.61 23.50
N GLY A 138 -1.86 -9.80 23.02
CA GLY A 138 -1.49 -11.00 22.26
C GLY A 138 -2.05 -11.02 20.83
N THR A 139 -2.54 -9.90 20.31
CA THR A 139 -3.06 -9.80 18.94
C THR A 139 -2.26 -8.80 18.14
N LEU A 140 -1.64 -9.25 17.05
CA LEU A 140 -1.02 -8.38 16.07
C LEU A 140 -2.07 -7.90 15.07
N THR A 141 -2.24 -6.59 14.95
CA THR A 141 -3.14 -5.95 13.98
C THR A 141 -2.33 -5.31 12.86
N VAL A 142 -2.63 -5.68 11.62
CA VAL A 142 -2.10 -5.04 10.42
C VAL A 142 -3.26 -4.39 9.67
N ALA A 143 -3.17 -3.10 9.38
CA ALA A 143 -4.22 -2.33 8.72
C ALA A 143 -3.63 -1.41 7.63
N PRO A 144 -4.41 -1.05 6.59
CA PRO A 144 -4.02 0.02 5.67
C PRO A 144 -3.93 1.37 6.41
N PRO A 145 -3.29 2.39 5.80
CA PRO A 145 -3.06 3.69 6.45
C PRO A 145 -4.33 4.52 6.65
N LEU A 146 -5.46 4.09 6.11
CA LEU A 146 -6.73 4.80 6.19
C LEU A 146 -7.41 4.55 7.54
N GLY A 147 -7.73 5.63 8.26
CA GLY A 147 -8.53 5.56 9.49
C GLY A 147 -9.96 5.05 9.24
N LYS A 148 -10.61 4.51 10.29
CA LYS A 148 -11.94 3.88 10.21
C LYS A 148 -12.99 4.76 9.53
N GLN A 149 -13.09 6.03 9.91
CA GLN A 149 -14.06 6.96 9.31
C GLN A 149 -13.86 7.10 7.80
N LEU A 150 -12.62 7.19 7.34
CA LEU A 150 -12.31 7.31 5.92
C LEU A 150 -12.63 6.00 5.17
N GLN A 151 -12.36 4.85 5.79
CA GLN A 151 -12.78 3.56 5.24
C GLN A 151 -14.32 3.47 5.14
N GLU A 152 -15.05 3.91 6.16
CA GLU A 152 -16.52 3.93 6.14
C GLU A 152 -17.04 4.83 5.01
N THR A 153 -16.50 6.04 4.86
CA THR A 153 -16.84 6.93 3.74
C THR A 153 -16.55 6.26 2.39
N LEU A 154 -15.37 5.67 2.23
CA LEU A 154 -14.96 5.07 0.97
C LEU A 154 -15.80 3.86 0.61
N TYR A 155 -16.06 2.92 1.52
CA TYR A 155 -16.66 1.63 1.19
C TYR A 155 -18.17 1.56 1.45
N ARG A 156 -18.70 2.40 2.36
CA ARG A 156 -20.11 2.36 2.78
C ARG A 156 -20.84 3.69 2.60
N GLY A 157 -20.11 4.79 2.43
CA GLY A 157 -20.68 6.10 2.17
C GLY A 157 -21.36 6.21 0.80
N ASP A 158 -22.11 7.30 0.62
CA ASP A 158 -22.68 7.63 -0.68
C ASP A 158 -21.59 7.95 -1.72
N LEU A 159 -21.98 7.94 -3.00
CA LEU A 159 -21.05 8.09 -4.13
C LEU A 159 -20.32 9.44 -4.12
N SER A 160 -21.01 10.52 -3.76
CA SER A 160 -20.46 11.87 -3.72
C SER A 160 -19.36 11.96 -2.66
N GLN A 161 -19.64 11.48 -1.44
CA GLN A 161 -18.66 11.51 -0.35
C GLN A 161 -17.47 10.60 -0.64
N ALA A 162 -17.69 9.43 -1.23
CA ALA A 162 -16.60 8.53 -1.63
C ALA A 162 -15.68 9.19 -2.67
N ARG A 163 -16.23 9.86 -3.69
CA ARG A 163 -15.44 10.60 -4.69
C ARG A 163 -14.61 11.73 -4.09
N LYS A 164 -15.20 12.53 -3.19
CA LYS A 164 -14.45 13.57 -2.45
C LYS A 164 -13.31 12.97 -1.64
N ALA A 165 -13.57 11.84 -0.97
CA ALA A 165 -12.57 11.16 -0.18
C ALA A 165 -11.41 10.64 -1.03
N VAL A 166 -11.69 9.96 -2.16
CA VAL A 166 -10.61 9.45 -3.04
C VAL A 166 -9.81 10.57 -3.68
N MET A 167 -10.44 11.67 -4.12
CA MET A 167 -9.71 12.84 -4.66
C MET A 167 -8.74 13.38 -3.63
N ARG A 168 -9.20 13.68 -2.41
CA ARG A 168 -8.34 14.15 -1.32
C ARG A 168 -7.17 13.21 -1.01
N ILE A 169 -7.40 11.90 -1.05
CA ILE A 169 -6.34 10.90 -0.81
C ILE A 169 -5.33 10.89 -1.96
N ALA A 170 -5.82 10.91 -3.20
CA ALA A 170 -5.01 10.82 -4.40
C ALA A 170 -4.15 12.09 -4.61
N SER A 171 -4.73 13.28 -4.45
CA SER A 171 -4.02 14.57 -4.59
C SER A 171 -2.87 14.75 -3.60
N ASN A 172 -2.93 14.12 -2.42
CA ASN A 172 -1.81 14.15 -1.45
C ASN A 172 -0.61 13.31 -1.94
N GLY A 173 -0.83 12.32 -2.82
CA GLY A 173 0.23 11.51 -3.43
C GLY A 173 0.95 10.52 -2.49
N GLN A 174 1.05 10.80 -1.19
CA GLN A 174 1.80 9.99 -0.21
C GLN A 174 1.34 8.52 -0.11
N LEU A 175 0.06 8.29 -0.35
CA LEU A 175 -0.53 6.95 -0.28
C LEU A 175 -0.58 6.23 -1.62
N LEU A 176 -0.24 6.90 -2.73
CA LEU A 176 -0.20 6.29 -4.05
C LEU A 176 0.80 5.14 -4.08
N ARG A 177 0.39 4.05 -4.70
CA ARG A 177 1.21 2.88 -5.02
C ARG A 177 1.13 2.62 -6.50
N TYR A 178 2.17 2.05 -7.09
CA TYR A 178 2.23 1.87 -8.53
C TYR A 178 2.46 0.41 -8.87
N GLU A 179 1.61 -0.19 -9.69
CA GLU A 179 1.79 -1.56 -10.17
C GLU A 179 3.03 -1.67 -11.08
N HIS A 180 3.32 -0.61 -11.82
CA HIS A 180 4.43 -0.48 -12.76
C HIS A 180 5.33 0.68 -12.35
N GLU A 181 6.53 0.78 -12.94
CA GLU A 181 7.38 1.95 -12.68
C GLU A 181 6.66 3.23 -13.16
N PRO A 182 6.53 4.27 -12.30
CA PRO A 182 5.81 5.47 -12.66
C PRO A 182 6.45 6.17 -13.87
N LEU A 183 5.61 6.70 -14.76
CA LEU A 183 6.08 7.55 -15.85
C LEU A 183 6.54 8.91 -15.30
N GLU A 184 7.53 9.51 -15.95
CA GLU A 184 7.94 10.88 -15.65
C GLU A 184 6.86 11.86 -16.12
N THR A 185 6.24 12.57 -15.19
CA THR A 185 5.19 13.54 -15.51
C THR A 185 5.77 14.92 -15.80
N LYS A 186 5.38 15.50 -16.93
CA LYS A 186 5.66 16.90 -17.26
C LYS A 186 4.42 17.72 -16.96
N ALA A 187 4.52 18.60 -15.98
CA ALA A 187 3.46 19.52 -15.59
C ALA A 187 4.00 20.96 -15.59
N GLY A 188 3.17 21.89 -16.06
CA GLY A 188 3.43 23.32 -15.94
C GLY A 188 2.83 23.90 -14.67
N GLU A 189 3.13 25.17 -14.37
CA GLU A 189 2.49 25.92 -13.27
C GLU A 189 0.97 26.04 -13.45
N THR A 190 0.48 25.85 -14.67
CA THR A 190 -0.94 25.93 -15.03
C THR A 190 -1.60 24.57 -15.21
N SER A 191 -0.93 23.48 -14.83
CA SER A 191 -1.49 22.15 -15.05
C SER A 191 -2.65 21.87 -14.11
N ASP A 192 -3.75 21.42 -14.70
CA ASP A 192 -4.94 21.03 -13.97
C ASP A 192 -4.75 19.66 -13.31
N GLU A 193 -5.29 19.50 -12.12
CA GLU A 193 -5.56 18.18 -11.57
C GLU A 193 -7.00 17.79 -11.95
N ILE A 194 -7.14 16.78 -12.79
CA ILE A 194 -8.43 16.32 -13.32
C ILE A 194 -8.70 14.89 -12.88
N PHE A 195 -9.87 14.67 -12.29
CA PHE A 195 -10.39 13.36 -11.93
C PHE A 195 -11.53 12.96 -12.86
N LEU A 196 -11.48 11.74 -13.41
CA LEU A 196 -12.55 11.13 -14.19
C LEU A 196 -13.07 9.90 -13.47
N PHE A 197 -14.33 9.95 -13.05
CA PHE A 197 -15.02 8.84 -12.41
C PHE A 197 -15.98 8.19 -13.39
N PRO A 198 -15.77 6.92 -13.78
CA PRO A 198 -16.78 6.19 -14.54
C PRO A 198 -18.13 6.22 -13.80
N GLN A 199 -19.23 6.27 -14.56
CA GLN A 199 -20.55 6.33 -13.97
C GLN A 199 -20.77 5.20 -12.94
N GLY A 200 -21.21 5.58 -11.75
CA GLY A 200 -21.46 4.72 -10.58
C GLY A 200 -20.23 4.35 -9.75
N GLU A 201 -19.03 4.76 -10.16
CA GLU A 201 -17.78 4.36 -9.50
C GLU A 201 -17.09 5.53 -8.78
N ALA A 202 -16.50 5.23 -7.63
CA ALA A 202 -15.60 6.09 -6.86
C ALA A 202 -14.22 5.43 -6.67
N LEU A 203 -14.17 4.11 -6.53
CA LEU A 203 -12.97 3.36 -6.18
C LEU A 203 -12.09 3.00 -7.38
N ARG A 204 -12.59 3.18 -8.60
CA ARG A 204 -11.80 3.16 -9.84
C ARG A 204 -12.04 4.46 -10.58
N PHE A 205 -10.96 5.16 -10.90
CA PHE A 205 -11.02 6.47 -11.54
C PHE A 205 -9.73 6.73 -12.32
N TYR A 206 -9.76 7.79 -13.13
CA TYR A 206 -8.59 8.30 -13.80
C TYR A 206 -8.20 9.61 -13.14
N MET A 207 -6.90 9.84 -13.00
CA MET A 207 -6.32 11.08 -12.52
C MET A 207 -5.39 11.59 -13.61
N MET A 208 -5.57 12.82 -14.05
CA MET A 208 -4.71 13.49 -15.03
C MET A 208 -4.03 14.66 -14.35
N TYR A 209 -2.73 14.78 -14.58
CA TYR A 209 -1.92 15.90 -14.12
C TYR A 209 -0.79 16.11 -15.11
N GLY A 210 -0.70 17.34 -15.65
CA GLY A 210 0.19 17.65 -16.77
C GLY A 210 -0.06 16.75 -17.97
N ASP A 211 1.01 16.17 -18.51
CA ASP A 211 0.96 15.27 -19.66
C ASP A 211 0.62 13.81 -19.31
N THR A 212 0.34 13.48 -18.04
CA THR A 212 0.20 12.10 -17.59
C THR A 212 -1.23 11.79 -17.15
N VAL A 213 -1.77 10.69 -17.64
CA VAL A 213 -3.01 10.07 -17.15
C VAL A 213 -2.69 8.80 -16.38
N SER A 214 -3.33 8.63 -15.23
CA SER A 214 -3.18 7.47 -14.33
C SER A 214 -4.53 6.82 -14.08
N LEU A 215 -4.64 5.52 -14.36
CA LEU A 215 -5.77 4.69 -13.91
C LEU A 215 -5.50 4.26 -12.47
N VAL A 216 -6.32 4.72 -11.53
CA VAL A 216 -6.21 4.42 -10.11
C VAL A 216 -7.34 3.48 -9.69
N ARG A 217 -6.99 2.48 -8.86
CA ARG A 217 -7.95 1.61 -8.17
C ARG A 217 -7.63 1.55 -6.69
N PHE A 218 -8.65 1.67 -5.84
CA PHE A 218 -8.52 1.38 -4.42
C PHE A 218 -8.51 -0.14 -4.21
N GLU A 219 -7.35 -0.67 -3.83
CA GLU A 219 -7.09 -2.09 -3.56
C GLU A 219 -6.46 -2.21 -2.17
N ASP A 220 -7.00 -3.08 -1.31
CA ASP A 220 -6.53 -3.30 0.07
C ASP A 220 -6.41 -2.02 0.92
N GLY A 221 -7.19 -0.98 0.63
CA GLY A 221 -7.14 0.30 1.36
C GLY A 221 -6.00 1.22 0.89
N PHE A 222 -5.41 0.95 -0.27
CA PHE A 222 -4.45 1.82 -0.93
C PHE A 222 -4.98 2.26 -2.30
N PRO A 223 -4.77 3.52 -2.70
CA PRO A 223 -4.89 3.90 -4.10
C PRO A 223 -3.70 3.34 -4.88
N VAL A 224 -3.98 2.43 -5.81
CA VAL A 224 -2.97 1.77 -6.66
C VAL A 224 -3.14 2.22 -8.11
N VAL A 225 -2.12 2.84 -8.67
CA VAL A 225 -1.99 3.17 -10.08
C VAL A 225 -1.73 1.88 -10.86
N LYS A 226 -2.72 1.46 -11.65
CA LYS A 226 -2.68 0.20 -12.42
C LYS A 226 -2.16 0.39 -13.83
N ALA A 227 -2.25 1.61 -14.36
CA ALA A 227 -1.75 1.97 -15.68
C ALA A 227 -1.52 3.48 -15.74
N GLN A 228 -0.55 3.89 -16.55
CA GLN A 228 -0.30 5.28 -16.91
C GLN A 228 -0.04 5.39 -18.41
N ALA A 229 -0.28 6.58 -18.96
CA ALA A 229 0.11 6.92 -20.32
C ALA A 229 0.32 8.43 -20.43
N HIS A 230 1.00 8.85 -21.49
CA HIS A 230 1.13 10.25 -21.87
C HIS A 230 -0.01 10.68 -22.79
N ILE A 231 -0.44 11.92 -22.61
CA ILE A 231 -1.42 12.63 -23.41
C ILE A 231 -0.88 14.03 -23.71
N ILE A 232 -1.38 14.67 -24.76
CA ILE A 232 -1.13 16.09 -24.98
C ILE A 232 -2.15 16.87 -24.15
N GLU A 233 -1.67 17.73 -23.25
CA GLU A 233 -2.47 18.60 -22.40
C GLU A 233 -3.32 19.58 -23.23
N GLY A 234 -4.48 19.96 -22.71
CA GLY A 234 -5.40 20.90 -23.34
C GLY A 234 -6.55 20.24 -24.14
N ASP A 235 -7.05 20.98 -25.11
CA ASP A 235 -8.27 20.61 -25.85
C ASP A 235 -8.13 19.26 -26.55
N GLY A 236 -9.01 18.33 -26.20
CA GLY A 236 -9.02 16.99 -26.77
C GLY A 236 -8.24 15.94 -25.99
N ALA A 237 -7.69 16.25 -24.81
CA ALA A 237 -7.09 15.26 -23.91
C ALA A 237 -8.00 14.05 -23.65
N PHE A 238 -9.31 14.27 -23.43
CA PHE A 238 -10.28 13.16 -23.28
C PHE A 238 -10.43 12.32 -24.55
N LYS A 239 -10.45 12.95 -25.73
CA LYS A 239 -10.52 12.24 -27.02
C LYS A 239 -9.26 11.43 -27.29
N GLN A 240 -8.09 11.92 -26.86
CA GLN A 240 -6.84 11.17 -26.96
C GLN A 240 -6.87 9.93 -26.07
N LEU A 241 -7.26 10.10 -24.80
CA LEU A 241 -7.38 9.02 -23.83
C LEU A 241 -8.37 7.95 -24.32
N PHE A 242 -9.57 8.36 -24.70
CA PHE A 242 -10.67 7.44 -25.02
C PHE A 242 -10.57 6.88 -26.44
N GLY A 243 -9.98 7.64 -27.36
CA GLY A 243 -9.71 7.23 -28.74
C GLY A 243 -8.44 6.41 -28.92
N GLY A 244 -7.75 6.01 -27.84
CA GLY A 244 -6.56 5.14 -27.91
C GLY A 244 -5.32 5.81 -28.49
N ARG A 245 -5.20 7.14 -28.39
CA ARG A 245 -4.05 7.91 -28.88
C ARG A 245 -3.03 8.27 -27.80
N ALA A 246 -3.25 7.82 -26.56
CA ALA A 246 -2.28 7.97 -25.50
C ALA A 246 -1.01 7.15 -25.82
N THR A 247 0.16 7.69 -25.48
CA THR A 247 1.46 7.10 -25.81
C THR A 247 2.22 6.69 -24.55
N GLY A 248 3.31 5.93 -24.70
CA GLY A 248 4.17 5.55 -23.58
C GLY A 248 3.46 4.73 -22.48
N ALA A 249 2.37 4.05 -22.82
CA ALA A 249 1.51 3.41 -21.82
C ALA A 249 2.26 2.30 -21.06
N ASN A 250 2.17 2.32 -19.73
CA ASN A 250 2.47 1.19 -18.87
C ASN A 250 1.15 0.60 -18.32
N GLY A 251 1.09 -0.73 -18.16
CA GLY A 251 -0.13 -1.41 -17.75
C GLY A 251 -1.23 -1.43 -18.83
N LYS A 252 -2.47 -1.74 -18.42
CA LYS A 252 -3.62 -1.88 -19.32
C LYS A 252 -4.77 -1.00 -18.87
N PHE A 253 -5.19 -0.09 -19.75
CA PHE A 253 -6.43 0.67 -19.56
C PHE A 253 -7.64 -0.20 -19.93
N PRO A 254 -8.72 -0.20 -19.12
CA PRO A 254 -9.95 -0.88 -19.47
C PRO A 254 -10.61 -0.17 -20.64
N ARG A 255 -11.45 -0.92 -21.38
CA ARG A 255 -12.34 -0.31 -22.37
C ARG A 255 -13.23 0.71 -21.69
N ILE A 256 -13.45 1.81 -22.39
CA ILE A 256 -14.29 2.91 -21.95
C ILE A 256 -15.59 2.84 -22.73
N ASP A 257 -16.68 2.54 -22.03
CA ASP A 257 -18.00 2.25 -22.60
C ASP A 257 -19.14 2.96 -21.86
N LYS A 258 -18.82 3.79 -20.88
CA LYS A 258 -19.78 4.56 -20.11
C LYS A 258 -19.31 5.99 -19.85
N PRO A 259 -20.25 6.90 -19.55
CA PRO A 259 -19.94 8.28 -19.25
C PRO A 259 -19.11 8.40 -17.97
N PHE A 260 -18.42 9.53 -17.83
CA PHE A 260 -17.66 9.90 -16.64
C PHE A 260 -18.22 11.18 -16.06
N LEU A 261 -18.23 11.25 -14.74
CA LEU A 261 -18.16 12.54 -14.06
C LEU A 261 -16.70 13.01 -14.14
N THR A 262 -16.49 14.26 -14.52
CA THR A 262 -15.20 14.93 -14.39
C THR A 262 -15.25 15.98 -13.29
N TYR A 263 -14.15 16.07 -12.54
CA TYR A 263 -13.85 17.15 -11.61
C TYR A 263 -12.46 17.67 -11.94
N ALA A 264 -12.32 18.97 -12.14
CA ALA A 264 -11.03 19.60 -12.38
C ALA A 264 -10.77 20.70 -11.37
N SER A 265 -9.55 20.76 -10.85
CA SER A 265 -9.05 21.86 -10.04
C SER A 265 -7.81 22.45 -10.68
N HIS A 266 -7.83 23.78 -10.82
CA HIS A 266 -6.71 24.59 -11.27
C HIS A 266 -6.32 25.54 -10.15
N ILE A 267 -5.05 25.57 -9.78
CA ILE A 267 -4.54 26.49 -8.75
C ILE A 267 -3.43 27.30 -9.38
N PHE A 268 -3.56 28.62 -9.35
CA PHE A 268 -2.54 29.54 -9.84
C PHE A 268 -2.42 30.74 -8.91
N GLY A 269 -1.31 30.83 -8.17
CA GLY A 269 -1.12 31.83 -7.13
C GLY A 269 -2.22 31.79 -6.08
N GLU A 270 -2.92 32.92 -5.88
CA GLU A 270 -4.06 33.03 -4.96
C GLU A 270 -5.41 32.68 -5.60
N SER A 271 -5.40 32.26 -6.87
CA SER A 271 -6.59 31.89 -7.60
C SER A 271 -6.81 30.38 -7.63
N THR A 272 -8.05 29.95 -7.52
CA THR A 272 -8.44 28.55 -7.64
C THR A 272 -9.68 28.45 -8.51
N SER A 273 -9.61 27.67 -9.59
CA SER A 273 -10.78 27.32 -10.40
C SER A 273 -11.16 25.88 -10.11
N LEU A 274 -12.44 25.65 -9.82
CA LEU A 274 -13.03 24.34 -9.71
C LEU A 274 -14.04 24.17 -10.84
N SER A 275 -14.10 22.99 -11.45
CA SER A 275 -15.17 22.67 -12.38
C SER A 275 -15.61 21.22 -12.26
N SER A 276 -16.87 20.98 -12.60
CA SER A 276 -17.43 19.63 -12.75
C SER A 276 -18.14 19.52 -14.09
N GLY A 277 -18.12 18.33 -14.65
CA GLY A 277 -18.70 18.07 -15.96
C GLY A 277 -19.03 16.61 -16.18
N ARG A 278 -19.50 16.33 -17.38
CA ARG A 278 -19.74 14.99 -17.89
C ARG A 278 -18.89 14.77 -19.14
N VAL A 279 -18.18 13.66 -19.19
CA VAL A 279 -17.44 13.23 -20.39
C VAL A 279 -18.09 11.96 -20.93
N GLU A 280 -18.51 11.99 -22.18
CA GLU A 280 -19.04 10.82 -22.88
C GLU A 280 -17.93 9.87 -23.37
N PRO A 281 -18.23 8.60 -23.69
CA PRO A 281 -17.22 7.64 -24.17
C PRO A 281 -16.45 8.07 -25.42
N ASP A 282 -17.00 8.99 -26.22
CA ASP A 282 -16.36 9.57 -27.41
C ASP A 282 -15.42 10.74 -27.07
N GLY A 283 -15.32 11.12 -25.79
CA GLY A 283 -14.54 12.24 -25.29
C GLY A 283 -15.26 13.59 -25.34
N THR A 284 -16.55 13.62 -25.69
CA THR A 284 -17.36 14.85 -25.67
C THR A 284 -17.59 15.33 -24.23
N TYR A 285 -17.27 16.59 -23.95
CA TYR A 285 -17.40 17.21 -22.62
C TYR A 285 -18.63 18.12 -22.53
N THR A 286 -19.38 18.01 -21.44
CA THR A 286 -20.48 18.91 -21.07
C THR A 286 -20.22 19.48 -19.67
N SER A 287 -20.17 20.81 -19.55
CA SER A 287 -19.99 21.48 -18.26
C SER A 287 -21.26 21.39 -17.42
N LEU A 288 -21.12 21.06 -16.13
CA LEU A 288 -22.22 21.02 -15.15
C LEU A 288 -22.13 22.19 -14.16
N GLY A 289 -20.90 22.61 -13.83
CA GLY A 289 -20.69 23.82 -13.07
C GLY A 289 -19.21 24.18 -12.92
N SER A 290 -18.96 25.44 -12.57
CA SER A 290 -17.64 25.99 -12.33
C SER A 290 -17.68 27.07 -11.26
N GLU A 291 -16.63 27.17 -10.47
CA GLU A 291 -16.40 28.22 -9.48
C GLU A 291 -14.97 28.74 -9.65
N TYR A 292 -14.80 30.06 -9.60
CA TYR A 292 -13.52 30.74 -9.61
C TYR A 292 -13.37 31.52 -8.31
N TRP A 293 -12.28 31.25 -7.61
CA TRP A 293 -11.93 31.84 -6.33
C TRP A 293 -10.71 32.73 -6.50
N PHE A 294 -10.73 33.90 -5.87
CA PHE A 294 -9.60 34.82 -5.79
C PHE A 294 -9.56 35.42 -4.37
N GLY A 295 -8.39 35.43 -3.73
CA GLY A 295 -8.25 35.99 -2.38
C GLY A 295 -9.13 35.30 -1.32
N GLY A 296 -9.44 34.01 -1.50
CA GLY A 296 -10.27 33.23 -0.59
C GLY A 296 -11.78 33.45 -0.71
N GLN A 297 -12.24 34.19 -1.72
CA GLN A 297 -13.67 34.40 -1.99
C GLN A 297 -14.03 33.94 -3.41
N VAL A 298 -15.28 33.52 -3.60
CA VAL A 298 -15.81 33.21 -4.95
C VAL A 298 -15.98 34.53 -5.70
N ASP A 299 -15.24 34.71 -6.78
CA ASP A 299 -15.36 35.84 -7.70
C ASP A 299 -16.42 35.54 -8.77
N LYS A 300 -16.42 34.32 -9.34
CA LYS A 300 -17.36 33.91 -10.40
C LYS A 300 -17.85 32.48 -10.20
N SER A 301 -19.11 32.23 -10.53
CA SER A 301 -19.68 30.88 -10.54
C SER A 301 -20.69 30.69 -11.67
N ARG A 302 -20.75 29.48 -12.24
CA ARG A 302 -21.75 29.06 -13.22
C ARG A 302 -22.23 27.66 -12.87
N GLY A 303 -23.54 27.42 -12.88
CA GLY A 303 -24.09 26.11 -12.51
C GLY A 303 -23.76 25.74 -11.05
N LYS A 304 -23.63 24.45 -10.78
CA LYS A 304 -23.27 23.94 -9.44
C LYS A 304 -22.18 22.90 -9.57
N ILE A 305 -21.15 22.96 -8.72
CA ILE A 305 -20.17 21.88 -8.62
C ILE A 305 -20.88 20.61 -8.12
N THR A 306 -20.82 19.55 -8.90
CA THR A 306 -21.42 18.26 -8.59
C THR A 306 -20.35 17.19 -8.44
N TYR A 307 -20.67 16.17 -7.63
CA TYR A 307 -19.83 15.00 -7.42
C TYR A 307 -20.53 13.71 -7.87
N THR A 308 -21.68 13.86 -8.52
CA THR A 308 -22.51 12.79 -9.08
C THR A 308 -23.22 13.33 -10.33
N LEU A 309 -23.40 12.47 -11.31
CA LEU A 309 -24.28 12.73 -12.45
C LEU A 309 -25.74 12.60 -12.00
N ASP A 310 -26.66 13.16 -12.78
CA ASP A 310 -28.08 13.09 -12.47
C ASP A 310 -28.57 11.63 -12.45
N GLY A 311 -29.35 11.28 -11.42
CA GLY A 311 -29.83 9.91 -11.17
C GLY A 311 -28.75 8.85 -10.92
N GLU A 312 -27.48 9.22 -10.75
CA GLU A 312 -26.38 8.27 -10.65
C GLU A 312 -26.42 7.44 -9.36
N LYS A 313 -26.35 6.12 -9.53
CA LYS A 313 -26.28 5.16 -8.42
C LYS A 313 -24.90 4.55 -8.32
N ARG A 314 -24.46 4.33 -7.08
CA ARG A 314 -23.18 3.70 -6.79
C ARG A 314 -23.21 2.20 -7.14
N THR A 315 -22.18 1.71 -7.81
CA THR A 315 -22.10 0.32 -8.31
C THR A 315 -20.86 -0.44 -7.85
N ASP A 316 -19.95 0.22 -7.13
CA ASP A 316 -18.65 -0.34 -6.74
C ASP A 316 -18.49 -0.58 -5.23
N GLN A 317 -19.61 -0.57 -4.49
CA GLN A 317 -19.64 -1.04 -3.11
C GLN A 317 -19.45 -2.57 -3.12
N ARG A 318 -18.60 -3.05 -2.22
CA ARG A 318 -18.43 -4.49 -1.93
C ARG A 318 -19.10 -4.81 -0.60
#